data_AF-C6XV79-F1
#
_entry.id   AF-C6XV79-F1
#
_cell.length_a   1.000
_cell.length_b   1.000
_cell.length_c   1.000
_cell.angle_alpha   90.00
_cell.angle_beta   90.00
_cell.angle_gamma   90.00
#
_symmetry.space_group_name_H-M   'P 1'
#
loop_
_entity.id
_entity.type
_entity.pdbx_description
1 polymer ?
#
loop_
_entity_poly.entity_id
_entity_poly.type
_entity_poly.pdbx_seq_one_letter_code
_entity_poly.pdbx_strand_id
1 'polypeptide(L)' 'MKENNSIDVQGQIEVDYSQYDEAVQKLKPKVYQQDDGFCCLSGPDQETGIFGSGDTPDAAIQSWKSALEERFRRLHGEDE' A
#
# COMPACT_ATOMS: atom_id res chain seq x y z
N MET A 1 -24.88 -7.42 7.45
CA MET A 1 -23.96 -6.45 8.07
C MET A 1 -22.60 -6.77 7.50
N LYS A 2 -22.09 -5.94 6.58
CA LYS A 2 -20.72 -6.09 6.06
C LYS A 2 -20.04 -4.80 6.45
N GLU A 3 -19.11 -4.91 7.38
CA GLU A 3 -18.40 -3.80 8.00
C GLU A 3 -17.74 -2.96 6.91
N ASN A 4 -18.22 -1.73 6.78
CA ASN A 4 -17.59 -0.72 5.95
C ASN A 4 -16.29 -0.32 6.65
N ASN A 5 -15.17 -0.93 6.25
CA ASN A 5 -13.82 -0.44 6.56
C ASN A 5 -13.58 0.87 5.77
N SER A 6 -14.35 1.90 6.10
CA SER A 6 -14.21 3.25 5.54
C SER A 6 -12.95 3.84 6.14
N ILE A 7 -11.85 3.72 5.42
CA ILE A 7 -10.69 4.58 5.63
C ILE A 7 -11.20 6.00 5.37
N ASP A 8 -11.16 6.87 6.38
CA ASP A 8 -11.41 8.30 6.22
C ASP A 8 -10.25 8.85 5.36
N VAL A 9 -10.44 8.80 4.05
CA VAL A 9 -9.48 9.26 3.06
C VAL A 9 -9.97 10.60 2.56
N GLN A 10 -9.20 11.65 2.84
CA GLN A 10 -9.55 13.00 2.40
C GLN A 10 -9.52 13.12 0.87
N GLY A 11 -8.67 12.32 0.22
CA GLY A 11 -8.64 12.18 -1.23
C GLY A 11 -7.57 11.22 -1.70
N GLN A 12 -7.82 10.53 -2.82
CA GLN A 12 -6.77 9.81 -3.54
C GLN A 12 -5.87 10.85 -4.21
N ILE A 13 -4.55 10.71 -4.05
CA ILE A 13 -3.57 11.56 -4.72
C ILE A 13 -3.03 10.88 -5.98
N GLU A 14 -2.65 11.68 -6.96
CA GLU A 14 -1.92 11.20 -8.13
C GLU A 14 -0.43 11.13 -7.80
N VAL A 15 0.18 9.98 -8.07
CA VAL A 15 1.61 9.75 -7.87
C VAL A 15 2.24 9.37 -9.20
N ASP A 16 3.36 10.03 -9.53
CA ASP A 16 4.18 9.63 -10.66
C ASP A 16 4.99 8.38 -10.30
N TYR A 17 4.52 7.23 -10.78
CA TYR A 17 5.17 5.95 -10.52
C TYR A 17 6.48 5.75 -11.31
N SER A 18 6.77 6.59 -12.29
CA SER A 18 7.90 6.45 -13.21
C SER A 18 9.26 6.41 -12.52
N GLN A 19 9.35 6.99 -11.31
CA GLN A 19 10.55 7.04 -10.48
C GLN A 19 10.75 5.83 -9.55
N TYR A 20 9.76 4.96 -9.39
CA TYR A 20 9.81 3.84 -8.44
C TYR A 20 10.27 2.54 -9.10
N ASP A 21 10.52 1.50 -8.30
CA ASP A 21 10.87 0.18 -8.82
C ASP A 21 9.75 -0.48 -9.64
N GLU A 22 10.13 -1.51 -10.41
CA GLU A 22 9.24 -2.24 -11.31
C GLU A 22 7.98 -2.78 -10.60
N ALA A 23 8.10 -3.25 -9.36
CA ALA A 23 6.96 -3.76 -8.58
C ALA A 23 5.91 -2.67 -8.32
N VAL A 24 6.35 -1.47 -7.93
CA VAL A 24 5.47 -0.32 -7.68
C VAL A 24 4.88 0.18 -9.00
N GLN A 25 5.68 0.25 -10.07
CA GLN A 25 5.23 0.65 -11.40
C GLN A 25 4.18 -0.30 -12.00
N LYS A 26 4.31 -1.61 -11.73
CA LYS A 26 3.37 -2.63 -12.21
C LYS A 26 2.07 -2.63 -11.43
N LEU A 27 2.15 -2.54 -10.10
CA LEU A 27 0.98 -2.67 -9.23
C LEU A 27 0.25 -1.35 -8.99
N LYS A 28 0.95 -0.21 -9.14
CA LYS A 28 0.41 1.16 -9.01
C LYS A 28 -0.55 1.28 -7.82
N PRO A 29 -0.07 1.07 -6.59
CA PRO A 29 -0.94 1.10 -5.40
C PRO A 29 -1.70 2.42 -5.33
N LYS A 30 -2.93 2.43 -4.83
CA LYS A 30 -3.65 3.70 -4.67
C LYS A 30 -3.15 4.39 -3.42
N VAL A 31 -2.69 5.64 -3.57
CA VAL A 31 -2.24 6.47 -2.45
C VAL A 31 -3.35 7.42 -2.06
N TYR A 32 -3.64 7.46 -0.77
CA TYR A 32 -4.66 8.28 -0.16
C TYR A 32 -4.02 9.20 0.88
N GLN A 33 -4.49 10.44 0.92
CA GLN A 33 -4.16 11.36 1.99
C GLN A 33 -5.10 11.15 3.17
N GLN A 34 -4.53 11.09 4.36
CA GLN A 34 -5.22 11.06 5.65
C GLN A 34 -4.86 12.32 6.44
N ASP A 35 -5.58 12.60 7.53
CA ASP A 35 -5.34 13.78 8.38
C ASP A 35 -3.89 13.91 8.87
N ASP A 36 -3.23 12.78 9.14
CA ASP A 36 -1.87 12.72 9.69
C ASP A 36 -0.93 11.91 8.79
N GLY A 37 -1.05 12.07 7.47
CA GLY A 37 -0.09 11.50 6.51
C GLY A 37 -0.72 10.85 5.29
N PHE A 38 -0.10 9.76 4.82
CA PHE A 38 -0.47 9.08 3.59
C PHE A 38 -0.55 7.58 3.81
N CYS A 39 -1.49 6.95 3.12
CA CYS A 39 -1.59 5.50 3.09
C CYS A 39 -1.72 4.97 1.67
N CYS A 40 -1.21 3.76 1.46
CA CYS A 40 -1.20 3.05 0.20
C CYS A 40 -1.98 1.75 0.37
N LEU A 41 -2.91 1.49 -0.54
CA LEU A 41 -3.65 0.23 -0.59
C LEU A 41 -3.60 -0.35 -1.99
N SER A 42 -3.20 -1.63 -2.08
CA SER A 42 -3.30 -2.41 -3.30
C SER A 42 -4.04 -3.72 -3.02
N GLY A 43 -5.26 -3.81 -3.52
CA GLY A 43 -6.18 -4.93 -3.28
C GLY A 43 -7.60 -4.43 -3.03
N PRO A 44 -8.58 -5.34 -2.97
CA PRO A 44 -9.97 -4.96 -2.74
C PRO A 44 -10.18 -4.43 -1.30
N ASP A 45 -9.43 -4.96 -0.32
CA ASP A 45 -9.59 -4.65 1.10
C ASP A 45 -8.25 -4.80 1.84
N GLN A 46 -8.11 -4.20 3.03
CA GLN A 46 -6.87 -4.28 3.84
C GLN A 46 -6.53 -5.70 4.30
N GLU A 47 -7.51 -6.57 4.50
CA GLU A 47 -7.30 -7.95 4.97
C GLU A 47 -6.68 -8.86 3.90
N THR A 48 -6.93 -8.58 2.62
CA THR A 48 -6.46 -9.41 1.49
C THR A 48 -5.48 -8.68 0.58
N GLY A 49 -5.45 -7.36 0.66
CA GLY A 49 -4.55 -6.47 -0.04
C GLY A 49 -3.23 -6.26 0.68
N ILE A 50 -2.46 -5.30 0.18
CA ILE A 50 -1.23 -4.84 0.80
C ILE A 50 -1.43 -3.38 1.17
N PHE A 51 -1.15 -3.09 2.43
CA PHE A 51 -1.29 -1.79 3.03
C PHE A 51 0.09 -1.26 3.44
N GLY A 52 0.29 0.04 3.24
CA GLY A 52 1.44 0.78 3.76
C GLY A 52 1.01 2.17 4.18
N SER A 53 1.74 2.75 5.14
CA SER A 53 1.46 4.10 5.64
C SER A 53 2.77 4.84 5.93
N GLY A 54 2.71 6.17 5.88
CA GLY A 54 3.83 7.03 6.22
C GLY A 54 3.48 8.51 6.13
N ASP A 55 4.35 9.35 6.67
CA ASP A 55 4.15 10.81 6.74
C ASP A 55 4.23 11.49 5.36
N THR A 56 4.76 10.78 4.35
CA THR A 56 4.85 11.23 2.97
C THR A 56 4.37 10.14 2.00
N PRO A 57 3.98 10.49 0.76
CA PRO A 57 3.59 9.50 -0.24
C PRO A 57 4.68 8.46 -0.49
N ASP A 58 5.94 8.90 -0.55
CA ASP A 58 7.10 8.03 -0.73
C ASP A 58 7.25 7.05 0.43
N ALA A 59 7.18 7.53 1.67
CA ALA A 59 7.24 6.68 2.86
C ALA A 59 6.10 5.65 2.89
N ALA A 60 4.88 6.04 2.50
CA ALA A 60 3.74 5.13 2.42
C ALA A 60 3.95 4.05 1.35
N ILE A 61 4.54 4.39 0.19
CA ILE A 61 4.88 3.45 -0.87
C ILE A 61 6.01 2.51 -0.46
N GLN A 62 7.04 3.01 0.23
CA GLN A 62 8.12 2.16 0.76
C GLN A 62 7.62 1.17 1.82
N SER A 63 6.73 1.64 2.70
CA SER A 63 6.04 0.80 3.69
C SER A 63 5.21 -0.28 3.01
N TRP A 64 4.44 0.09 1.99
CA TRP A 64 3.66 -0.84 1.17
C TRP A 64 4.54 -1.87 0.45
N LYS A 65 5.69 -1.44 -0.10
CA LYS A 65 6.65 -2.33 -0.75
C LYS A 65 7.24 -3.34 0.23
N SER A 66 7.60 -2.89 1.43
CA SER A 66 8.10 -3.78 2.48
C SER A 66 7.07 -4.85 2.87
N ALA A 67 5.80 -4.47 2.97
CA ALA A 67 4.71 -5.41 3.21
C ALA A 67 4.49 -6.39 2.04
N LEU A 68 4.69 -5.95 0.79
CA LEU A 68 4.70 -6.80 -0.39
C LEU A 68 5.80 -7.85 -0.34
N GLU A 69 7.03 -7.42 -0.06
CA GLU A 69 8.19 -8.32 0.06
C GLU A 69 8.03 -9.31 1.21
N GLU A 70 7.52 -8.88 2.36
CA GLU A 70 7.21 -9.76 3.48
C GLU A 70 6.15 -10.80 3.10
N ARG A 71 5.08 -10.38 2.41
CA ARG A 71 4.03 -11.31 1.96
C ARG A 71 4.58 -12.33 0.95
N PHE A 72 5.42 -11.90 0.01
CA PHE A 72 6.10 -12.82 -0.90
C PHE A 72 6.96 -13.82 -0.15
N ARG A 73 7.75 -13.36 0.84
CA ARG A 73 8.58 -14.25 1.67
C ARG A 73 7.74 -15.27 2.44
N ARG A 74 6.63 -14.85 3.04
CA ARG A 74 5.70 -15.76 3.75
C ARG A 74 5.02 -16.78 2.83
N LEU A 75 4.69 -16.39 1.59
CA LEU A 75 4.08 -17.29 0.61
C LEU A 75 5.08 -18.26 -0.02
N HIS A 76 6.34 -17.84 -0.15
CA HIS A 76 7.41 -18.66 -0.71
C HIS A 76 8.19 -19.48 0.31
N GLY A 77 7.84 -19.40 1.60
CA GLY A 77 8.22 -20.39 2.59
C GLY A 77 9.66 -20.86 2.43
N GLU A 78 10.62 -19.96 2.64
CA GLU A 78 11.92 -20.43 3.14
C GLU A 78 11.70 -20.77 4.63
N ASP A 79 10.88 -21.81 4.84
CA ASP A 79 10.85 -22.61 6.04
C ASP A 79 12.18 -23.37 6.05
N GLU A 80 13.18 -22.87 6.78
CA GLU A 80 14.28 -23.71 7.26
C GLU A 80 13.78 -24.69 8.34
#